data_AF-A0A8J5NLY8-F1
#
_entry.id   AF-A0A8J5NLY8-F1
#
_cell.length_a   1.000
_cell.length_b   1.000
_cell.length_c   1.000
_cell.angle_alpha   90.00
_cell.angle_beta   90.00
_cell.angle_gamma   90.00
#
_symmetry.space_group_name_H-M   'P 1'
#
loop_
_entity.id
_entity.type
_entity.pdbx_description
1 polymer ?
#
loop_
_entity_poly.entity_id
_entity_poly.type
_entity_poly.pdbx_seq_one_letter_code
_entity_poly.pdbx_strand_id
1 'polypeptide(L)'
;MSAASGDGQNPDHAEEIRKRLDDRCLILMVSLLDHKLYGDVYDSIVVSFLAVMGIRQDVTSSNAQKLSEAAEFTPKLSALIKMGQLLVAERALLAVELDEADVPAHALEEMQDRFMTKDARSPISWSLKLRAYGKAVKDNTTSLGYIMWSDDNEILSYKKMRFSMTGLRDLVSAEVEAAQNQLADLLLVPPDTERKHIVPQVSLRSVVDDPSEGAPGWNFTCHPQNEVLHGHRRWILDRILKEAFLRRDFFDNESTGKWRLQTVGRYLSTVNAFLERLLLLVHITGGQPARGTELLCIQHSNPRDGSGGRRNIFVENGLVLHTKINST
;
A
#
# COMPACT_ATOMS: atom_id res chain seq x y z
N MET A 1 -5.36 -56.64 28.77
CA MET A 1 -4.26 -55.93 28.09
C MET A 1 -4.74 -54.51 27.83
N SER A 2 -4.03 -53.56 28.43
CA SER A 2 -4.43 -52.17 28.62
C SER A 2 -4.07 -51.28 27.43
N ALA A 3 -4.97 -50.34 27.16
CA ALA A 3 -4.78 -49.01 26.61
C ALA A 3 -3.97 -48.85 25.30
N ALA A 4 -4.71 -48.72 24.19
CA ALA A 4 -4.27 -47.93 23.05
C ALA A 4 -4.37 -46.44 23.44
N SER A 5 -3.23 -45.75 23.30
CA SER A 5 -3.00 -44.32 23.52
C SER A 5 -3.88 -43.46 22.61
N GLY A 6 -4.85 -42.77 23.21
CA GLY A 6 -5.55 -41.65 22.59
C GLY A 6 -4.74 -40.38 22.78
N ASP A 7 -3.93 -40.03 21.80
CA ASP A 7 -3.28 -38.71 21.73
C ASP A 7 -4.20 -37.77 20.94
N GLY A 8 -5.30 -37.40 21.60
CA GLY A 8 -6.24 -36.37 21.14
C GLY A 8 -5.90 -35.07 21.85
N GLN A 9 -4.83 -34.38 21.45
CA GLN A 9 -4.57 -33.02 21.92
C GLN A 9 -5.72 -32.13 21.45
N ASN A 10 -6.47 -31.61 22.42
CA ASN A 10 -7.61 -30.73 22.22
C ASN A 10 -7.14 -29.46 21.46
N PRO A 11 -7.68 -29.13 20.27
CA PRO A 11 -7.20 -28.01 19.45
C PRO A 11 -7.21 -26.66 20.19
N ASP A 12 -8.15 -26.47 21.12
CA ASP A 12 -8.26 -25.26 21.94
C ASP A 12 -7.06 -25.06 22.88
N HIS A 13 -6.46 -26.14 23.39
CA HIS A 13 -5.29 -26.06 24.26
C HIS A 13 -4.01 -25.72 23.48
N ALA A 14 -3.89 -26.25 22.27
CA ALA A 14 -2.78 -25.93 21.38
C ALA A 14 -2.82 -24.45 20.96
N GLU A 15 -4.01 -23.90 20.74
CA GLU A 15 -4.19 -22.48 20.39
C GLU A 15 -3.89 -21.55 21.57
N GLU A 16 -4.31 -21.91 22.78
CA GLU A 16 -3.98 -21.16 24.00
C GLU A 16 -2.47 -21.10 24.28
N ILE A 17 -1.77 -22.22 24.08
CA ILE A 17 -0.30 -22.28 24.22
C ILE A 17 0.38 -21.38 23.19
N ARG A 18 -0.11 -21.37 21.93
CA ARG A 18 0.43 -20.51 20.87
C ARG A 18 0.24 -19.04 21.21
N LYS A 19 -0.98 -18.63 21.58
CA LYS A 19 -1.25 -17.24 21.99
C LYS A 19 -0.30 -16.81 23.13
N ARG A 20 -0.17 -17.65 24.17
CA ARG A 20 0.71 -17.34 25.30
C ARG A 20 2.19 -17.26 24.91
N LEU A 21 2.62 -18.08 23.94
CA LEU A 21 3.98 -18.00 23.40
C LEU A 21 4.18 -16.69 22.64
N ASP A 22 3.23 -16.31 21.80
CA ASP A 22 3.28 -15.07 21.00
C ASP A 22 3.31 -13.83 21.91
N ASP A 23 2.50 -13.79 22.97
CA ASP A 23 2.50 -12.70 23.95
C ASP A 23 3.87 -12.56 24.64
N ARG A 24 4.48 -13.68 25.03
CA ARG A 24 5.81 -13.68 25.67
C ARG A 24 6.91 -13.29 24.69
N CYS A 25 6.81 -13.73 23.43
CA CYS A 25 7.71 -13.33 22.36
C CYS A 25 7.62 -11.81 22.11
N LEU A 26 6.41 -11.25 22.07
CA LEU A 26 6.19 -9.81 21.91
C LEU A 26 6.83 -9.01 23.05
N ILE A 27 6.59 -9.42 24.30
CA ILE A 27 7.18 -8.77 25.47
C ILE A 27 8.71 -8.83 25.40
N LEU A 28 9.28 -9.98 25.04
CA LEU A 28 10.73 -10.12 24.87
C LEU A 28 11.25 -9.18 23.78
N MET A 29 10.63 -9.14 22.60
CA MET A 29 11.07 -8.29 21.51
C MET A 29 11.02 -6.80 21.86
N VAL A 30 9.98 -6.36 22.59
CA VAL A 30 9.90 -4.98 23.09
C VAL A 30 10.97 -4.70 24.14
N SER A 31 11.24 -5.65 25.05
CA SER A 31 12.29 -5.48 26.07
C SER A 31 13.70 -5.31 25.48
N LEU A 32 13.97 -5.89 24.30
CA LEU A 32 15.23 -5.68 23.57
C LEU A 32 15.37 -4.25 23.03
N LEU A 33 14.27 -3.50 22.92
CA LEU A 33 14.24 -2.10 22.49
C LEU A 33 14.17 -1.13 23.67
N ASP A 34 13.62 -1.59 24.80
CA ASP A 34 13.33 -0.80 25.99
C ASP A 34 14.42 -0.94 27.06
N HIS A 35 15.62 -0.46 26.73
CA HIS A 35 16.71 -0.33 27.69
C HIS A 35 17.55 0.91 27.39
N LYS A 36 18.24 1.41 28.42
CA LYS A 36 19.08 2.61 28.30
C LYS A 36 20.52 2.23 27.93
N LEU A 37 21.09 2.98 27.01
CA LEU A 37 22.49 2.88 26.58
C LEU A 37 23.33 3.88 27.39
N TYR A 38 23.84 3.45 28.55
CA TYR A 38 24.70 4.29 29.41
C TYR A 38 26.20 3.98 29.27
N GLY A 39 26.56 2.74 28.91
CA GLY A 39 27.93 2.26 28.77
C GLY A 39 28.35 2.11 27.31
N ASP A 40 28.97 0.98 26.97
CA ASP A 40 29.23 0.65 25.58
C ASP A 40 27.89 0.42 24.86
N VAL A 41 27.66 1.15 23.77
CA VAL A 41 26.45 1.00 22.97
C VAL A 41 26.34 -0.41 22.37
N TYR A 42 27.47 -1.10 22.17
CA TYR A 42 27.52 -2.46 21.65
C TYR A 42 27.17 -3.54 22.68
N ASP A 43 27.02 -3.19 23.97
CA ASP A 43 26.40 -4.10 24.95
C ASP A 43 24.93 -4.38 24.59
N SER A 44 24.31 -3.49 23.82
CA SER A 44 22.98 -3.75 23.27
C SER A 44 23.05 -4.73 22.10
N ILE A 45 22.35 -5.85 22.25
CA ILE A 45 22.15 -6.85 21.19
C ILE A 45 21.64 -6.20 19.90
N VAL A 46 20.71 -5.25 20.01
CA VAL A 46 20.12 -4.55 18.85
C VAL A 46 21.15 -3.69 18.14
N VAL A 47 21.93 -2.90 18.88
CA VAL A 47 22.97 -2.05 18.28
C VAL A 47 24.08 -2.91 17.67
N SER A 48 24.51 -3.96 18.35
CA SER A 48 25.50 -4.92 17.84
C SER A 48 25.02 -5.63 16.58
N PHE A 49 23.76 -6.08 16.55
CA PHE A 49 23.15 -6.65 15.35
C PHE A 49 23.16 -5.65 14.18
N LEU A 50 22.75 -4.40 14.41
CA LEU A 50 22.80 -3.35 13.39
C LEU A 50 24.23 -3.07 12.91
N ALA A 51 25.20 -3.06 13.80
CA ALA A 51 26.61 -2.85 13.46
C ALA A 51 27.13 -3.94 12.52
N VAL A 52 26.83 -5.20 12.82
CA VAL A 52 27.17 -6.35 11.96
C VAL A 52 26.47 -6.26 10.61
N MET A 53 25.19 -5.84 10.58
CA MET A 53 24.47 -5.59 9.32
C MET A 53 25.09 -4.47 8.46
N GLY A 54 25.92 -3.62 9.05
CA GLY A 54 26.68 -2.59 8.36
C GLY A 54 27.89 -3.13 7.60
N ILE A 55 28.36 -4.34 7.91
CA ILE A 55 29.53 -4.95 7.28
C ILE A 55 29.09 -5.74 6.04
N ARG A 56 29.63 -5.38 4.88
CA ARG A 56 29.47 -6.13 3.63
C ARG A 56 30.65 -7.06 3.44
N GLN A 57 30.37 -8.29 3.06
CA GLN A 57 31.36 -9.23 2.57
C GLN A 57 31.45 -9.10 1.05
N ASP A 58 32.64 -8.79 0.55
CA ASP A 58 32.90 -8.80 -0.88
C ASP A 58 33.08 -10.26 -1.36
N VAL A 59 32.28 -10.67 -2.35
CA VAL A 59 32.36 -12.00 -2.96
C VAL A 59 33.65 -12.15 -3.78
N THR A 60 34.29 -11.04 -4.16
CA THR A 60 35.43 -11.03 -5.07
C THR A 60 36.79 -10.87 -4.40
N SER A 61 36.84 -10.48 -3.12
CA SER A 61 38.09 -10.30 -2.37
C SER A 61 37.90 -10.79 -0.94
N SER A 62 38.49 -11.93 -0.61
CA SER A 62 38.33 -12.63 0.68
C SER A 62 38.79 -11.84 1.91
N ASN A 63 39.42 -10.66 1.75
CA ASN A 63 40.06 -9.92 2.85
C ASN A 63 39.62 -8.46 3.01
N ALA A 64 38.66 -7.94 2.22
CA ALA A 64 38.19 -6.56 2.36
C ALA A 64 36.74 -6.51 2.83
N GLN A 65 36.54 -6.41 4.15
CA GLN A 65 35.23 -6.01 4.70
C GLN A 65 34.95 -4.57 4.27
N LYS A 66 33.89 -4.35 3.48
CA LYS A 66 33.47 -3.00 3.09
C LYS A 66 32.31 -2.56 3.99
N LEU A 67 32.39 -1.36 4.55
CA LEU A 67 31.25 -0.79 5.27
C LEU A 67 30.14 -0.40 4.28
N SER A 68 28.90 -0.63 4.69
CA SER A 68 27.71 -0.26 3.90
C SER A 68 27.63 1.25 3.74
N GLU A 69 27.28 1.69 2.53
CA GLU A 69 27.07 3.11 2.27
C GLU A 69 25.80 3.61 2.97
N ALA A 70 25.73 4.91 3.27
CA ALA A 70 24.58 5.50 3.94
C ALA A 70 23.25 5.24 3.21
N ALA A 71 23.28 5.23 1.86
CA ALA A 71 22.11 4.93 1.03
C ALA A 71 21.60 3.48 1.18
N GLU A 72 22.49 2.53 1.49
CA GLU A 72 22.15 1.12 1.65
C GLU A 72 21.81 0.75 3.10
N PHE A 73 22.40 1.45 4.07
CA PHE A 73 22.22 1.17 5.49
C PHE A 73 20.99 1.87 6.11
N THR A 74 20.66 3.08 5.65
CA THR A 74 19.48 3.82 6.15
C THR A 74 18.12 3.11 5.95
N PRO A 75 17.88 2.32 4.88
CA PRO A 75 16.70 1.46 4.78
C PRO A 75 16.62 0.40 5.88
N LYS A 76 17.75 -0.22 6.26
CA LYS A 76 17.81 -1.24 7.32
C LYS A 76 17.43 -0.65 8.68
N LEU A 77 17.96 0.53 9.01
CA LEU A 77 17.58 1.29 10.20
C LEU A 77 16.08 1.64 10.18
N SER A 78 15.55 2.03 9.02
CA SER A 78 14.13 2.37 8.87
C SER A 78 13.22 1.17 9.09
N ALA A 79 13.61 -0.01 8.59
CA ALA A 79 12.88 -1.25 8.81
C ALA A 79 12.81 -1.58 10.31
N LEU A 80 13.93 -1.53 11.03
CA LEU A 80 13.94 -1.77 12.49
C LEU A 80 13.04 -0.78 13.24
N ILE A 81 13.15 0.52 12.94
CA ILE A 81 12.32 1.54 13.60
C ILE A 81 10.83 1.29 13.35
N LYS A 82 10.45 0.91 12.11
CA LYS A 82 9.06 0.62 11.75
C LYS A 82 8.54 -0.65 12.42
N MET A 83 9.34 -1.72 12.44
CA MET A 83 9.00 -2.94 13.18
C MET A 83 8.86 -2.66 14.67
N GLY A 84 9.77 -1.89 15.27
CA GLY A 84 9.66 -1.46 16.66
C GLY A 84 8.37 -0.69 16.94
N GLN A 85 7.98 0.25 16.07
CA GLN A 85 6.71 0.98 16.19
C GLN A 85 5.49 0.04 16.18
N LEU A 86 5.48 -0.96 15.30
CA LEU A 86 4.40 -1.95 15.22
C LEU A 86 4.36 -2.85 16.47
N LEU A 87 5.51 -3.32 16.94
CA LEU A 87 5.61 -4.13 18.16
C LEU A 87 5.13 -3.36 19.40
N VAL A 88 5.45 -2.07 19.49
CA VAL A 88 5.00 -1.22 20.60
C VAL A 88 3.48 -0.99 20.53
N ALA A 89 2.92 -0.79 19.33
CA ALA A 89 1.47 -0.68 19.16
C ALA A 89 0.75 -1.97 19.60
N GLU A 90 1.27 -3.14 19.20
CA GLU A 90 0.72 -4.43 19.62
C GLU A 90 0.87 -4.64 21.13
N ARG A 91 2.02 -4.27 21.71
CA ARG A 91 2.28 -4.37 23.15
C ARG A 91 1.35 -3.48 23.97
N ALA A 92 0.91 -2.36 23.41
CA ALA A 92 -0.04 -1.46 24.04
C ALA A 92 -1.45 -2.07 24.09
N LEU A 93 -1.85 -2.83 23.06
CA LEU A 93 -3.08 -3.62 23.07
C LEU A 93 -2.99 -4.74 24.11
N LEU A 94 -1.89 -5.49 24.10
CA LEU A 94 -1.65 -6.57 25.05
C LEU A 94 -1.60 -6.07 26.51
N ALA A 95 -1.11 -4.85 26.76
CA ALA A 95 -1.11 -4.25 28.10
C ALA A 95 -2.53 -4.16 28.69
N VAL A 96 -3.52 -3.86 27.86
CA VAL A 96 -4.92 -3.81 28.28
C VAL A 96 -5.49 -5.21 28.51
N GLU A 97 -5.14 -6.19 27.65
CA GLU A 97 -5.55 -7.58 27.87
C GLU A 97 -4.98 -8.18 29.17
N LEU A 98 -3.79 -7.72 29.57
CA LEU A 98 -3.10 -8.16 30.80
C LEU A 98 -3.43 -7.30 32.03
N ASP A 99 -4.37 -6.35 31.92
CA ASP A 99 -4.76 -5.43 33.00
C ASP A 99 -3.59 -4.58 33.54
N GLU A 100 -2.60 -4.29 32.69
CA GLU A 100 -1.46 -3.41 32.99
C GLU A 100 -1.77 -1.94 32.65
N ALA A 101 -2.78 -1.67 31.82
CA ALA A 101 -3.20 -0.34 31.42
C ALA A 101 -4.71 -0.27 31.14
N ASP A 102 -5.34 0.87 31.45
CA ASP A 102 -6.78 1.07 31.21
C ASP A 102 -7.12 1.27 29.73
N VAL A 103 -6.23 1.93 28.98
CA VAL A 103 -6.46 2.34 27.59
C VAL A 103 -5.19 2.12 26.77
N PRO A 104 -5.26 1.55 25.55
CA PRO A 104 -4.06 1.29 24.74
C PRO A 104 -3.26 2.57 24.41
N ALA A 105 -3.96 3.70 24.25
CA ALA A 105 -3.33 4.99 23.97
C ALA A 105 -2.35 5.41 25.09
N HIS A 106 -2.71 5.24 26.37
CA HIS A 106 -1.83 5.58 27.48
C HIS A 106 -0.59 4.68 27.54
N ALA A 107 -0.77 3.36 27.36
CA ALA A 107 0.36 2.42 27.30
C ALA A 107 1.31 2.74 26.14
N LEU A 108 0.75 3.12 24.99
CA LEU A 108 1.52 3.54 23.82
C LEU A 108 2.31 4.83 24.09
N GLU A 109 1.68 5.85 24.65
CA GLU A 109 2.32 7.13 25.01
C GLU A 109 3.47 6.92 26.01
N GLU A 110 3.24 6.11 27.05
CA GLU A 110 4.27 5.80 28.06
C GLU A 110 5.49 5.11 27.43
N MET A 111 5.28 4.06 26.64
CA MET A 111 6.36 3.37 25.94
C MET A 111 7.07 4.28 24.94
N GLN A 112 6.29 5.12 24.24
CA GLN A 112 6.83 6.07 23.28
C GLN A 112 7.83 7.01 23.95
N ASP A 113 7.41 7.67 25.02
CA ASP A 113 8.23 8.64 25.76
C ASP A 113 9.44 7.97 26.42
N ARG A 114 9.25 6.75 26.93
CA ARG A 114 10.30 6.00 27.63
C ARG A 114 11.46 5.59 26.74
N PHE A 115 11.22 5.08 25.53
CA PHE A 115 12.29 4.53 24.69
C PHE A 115 12.14 4.73 23.17
N MET A 116 11.03 5.26 22.64
CA MET A 116 10.87 5.45 21.18
C MET A 116 11.23 6.85 20.68
N THR A 117 11.46 7.81 21.59
CA THR A 117 11.86 9.17 21.21
C THR A 117 13.34 9.28 20.87
N LYS A 118 13.72 10.37 20.18
CA LYS A 118 15.13 10.68 19.90
C LYS A 118 15.95 10.95 21.17
N ASP A 119 15.32 11.32 22.27
CA ASP A 119 16.00 11.71 23.50
C ASP A 119 16.10 10.59 24.54
N ALA A 120 15.40 9.47 24.30
CA ALA A 120 15.25 8.35 25.22
C ALA A 120 16.54 7.56 25.56
N ARG A 121 17.67 7.81 24.90
CA ARG A 121 18.95 7.05 25.04
C ARG A 121 18.76 5.53 24.93
N SER A 122 17.89 5.07 24.04
CA SER A 122 17.59 3.67 23.74
C SER A 122 18.24 3.21 22.41
N PRO A 123 18.21 1.91 22.08
CA PRO A 123 18.54 1.43 20.73
C PRO A 123 17.75 2.11 19.61
N ILE A 124 16.48 2.45 19.87
CA ILE A 124 15.64 3.17 18.90
C ILE A 124 16.11 4.62 18.74
N SER A 125 16.43 5.32 19.84
CA SER A 125 17.04 6.66 19.81
C SER A 125 18.35 6.65 19.02
N TRP A 126 19.21 5.65 19.25
CA TRP A 126 20.47 5.47 18.51
C TRP A 126 20.21 5.27 17.02
N SER A 127 19.28 4.38 16.67
CA SER A 127 18.89 4.09 15.28
C SER A 127 18.30 5.31 14.58
N LEU A 128 17.47 6.10 15.28
CA LEU A 128 16.88 7.35 14.78
C LEU A 128 17.96 8.39 14.47
N LYS A 129 18.93 8.56 15.37
CA LYS A 129 20.06 9.48 15.20
C LYS A 129 20.96 9.05 14.05
N LEU A 130 21.32 7.77 13.98
CA LEU A 130 22.15 7.24 12.91
C LEU A 130 21.46 7.33 11.55
N ARG A 131 20.14 7.09 11.49
CA ARG A 131 19.36 7.29 10.26
C ARG A 131 19.33 8.75 9.83
N ALA A 132 19.17 9.69 10.78
CA ALA A 132 19.19 11.11 10.49
C ALA A 132 20.57 11.55 9.94
N TYR A 133 21.65 11.05 10.54
CA TYR A 133 23.00 11.26 10.04
C TYR A 133 23.20 10.69 8.63
N GLY A 134 22.81 9.43 8.40
CA GLY A 134 22.90 8.80 7.08
C GLY A 134 22.07 9.52 6.01
N LYS A 135 20.92 10.09 6.39
CA LYS A 135 20.14 10.96 5.51
C LYS A 135 20.89 12.24 5.16
N ALA A 136 21.50 12.92 6.14
CA ALA A 136 22.30 14.12 5.89
C ALA A 136 23.50 13.83 4.97
N VAL A 137 24.18 12.69 5.17
CA VAL A 137 25.25 12.23 4.26
C VAL A 137 24.70 12.02 2.85
N LYS A 138 23.56 11.34 2.70
CA LYS A 138 22.94 11.11 1.39
C LYS A 138 22.54 12.42 0.70
N ASP A 139 21.97 13.36 1.43
CA ASP A 139 21.50 14.64 0.88
C ASP A 139 22.70 15.53 0.45
N ASN A 140 23.87 15.38 1.07
CA ASN A 140 25.10 16.13 0.75
C ASN A 140 26.11 15.38 -0.14
N THR A 141 25.86 14.10 -0.45
CA THR A 141 26.73 13.30 -1.32
C THR A 141 26.08 13.17 -2.69
N THR A 142 26.77 13.61 -3.74
CA THR A 142 26.32 13.41 -5.12
C THR A 142 26.08 11.93 -5.35
N SER A 143 24.81 11.55 -5.55
CA SER A 143 24.46 10.17 -5.91
C SER A 143 25.13 9.82 -7.24
N LEU A 144 25.67 8.60 -7.36
CA LEU A 144 26.14 8.09 -8.65
C LEU A 144 25.04 8.28 -9.69
N GLY A 145 25.38 8.93 -10.82
CA GLY A 145 24.44 9.16 -11.92
C GLY A 145 24.01 7.84 -12.53
N TYR A 146 22.89 7.29 -12.07
CA TYR A 146 22.36 6.03 -12.60
C TYR A 146 21.53 6.21 -13.86
N ILE A 147 21.21 7.46 -14.22
CA ILE A 147 20.42 7.82 -15.39
C ILE A 147 21.32 8.57 -16.35
N MET A 148 21.48 8.01 -17.55
CA MET A 148 22.25 8.60 -18.65
C MET A 148 21.36 8.63 -19.89
N TRP A 149 21.40 9.73 -20.63
CA TRP A 149 20.79 9.84 -21.96
C TRP A 149 21.89 9.69 -23.01
N SER A 150 21.57 9.08 -24.15
CA SER A 150 22.38 9.21 -25.35
C SER A 150 22.34 10.65 -25.87
N ASP A 151 23.35 11.05 -26.65
CA ASP A 151 23.47 12.42 -27.18
C ASP A 151 22.28 12.84 -28.06
N ASP A 152 21.61 11.87 -28.69
CA ASP A 152 20.40 12.05 -29.50
C ASP A 152 19.10 12.05 -28.69
N ASN A 153 19.16 11.84 -27.36
CA ASN A 153 18.02 11.65 -26.46
C ASN A 153 17.10 10.47 -26.78
N GLU A 154 17.53 9.53 -27.62
CA GLU A 154 16.71 8.37 -28.01
C GLU A 154 16.87 7.17 -27.08
N ILE A 155 17.94 7.11 -26.28
CA ILE A 155 18.24 5.98 -25.39
C ILE A 155 18.43 6.45 -23.95
N LEU A 156 17.57 5.96 -23.07
CA LEU A 156 17.66 6.08 -21.63
C LEU A 156 18.39 4.87 -21.04
N SER A 157 19.53 5.10 -20.40
CA SER A 157 20.26 4.08 -19.64
C SER A 157 19.99 4.24 -18.15
N TYR A 158 19.43 3.21 -17.51
CA TYR A 158 19.25 3.14 -16.07
C TYR A 158 19.95 1.90 -15.49
N LYS A 159 21.00 2.11 -14.69
CA LYS A 159 21.88 1.03 -14.18
C LYS A 159 22.41 0.14 -15.31
N LYS A 160 21.93 -1.11 -15.42
CA LYS A 160 22.28 -2.07 -16.48
C LYS A 160 21.24 -2.16 -17.59
N MET A 161 20.14 -1.40 -17.48
CA MET A 161 19.03 -1.40 -18.43
C MET A 161 19.20 -0.26 -19.42
N ARG A 162 18.79 -0.50 -20.66
CA ARG A 162 18.72 0.51 -21.73
C ARG A 162 17.33 0.44 -22.35
N PHE A 163 16.71 1.60 -22.51
CA PHE A 163 15.39 1.75 -23.11
C PHE A 163 15.50 2.74 -24.27
N SER A 164 14.97 2.37 -25.44
CA SER A 164 14.76 3.36 -26.50
C SER A 164 13.47 4.14 -26.26
N MET A 165 13.39 5.37 -26.76
CA MET A 165 12.14 6.14 -26.73
C MET A 165 11.00 5.45 -27.48
N THR A 166 11.31 4.71 -28.56
CA THR A 166 10.35 3.85 -29.25
C THR A 166 9.84 2.74 -28.33
N GLY A 167 10.73 2.00 -27.67
CA GLY A 167 10.35 0.92 -26.76
C GLY A 167 9.55 1.42 -25.55
N LEU A 168 9.84 2.64 -25.06
CA LEU A 168 9.03 3.27 -24.02
C LEU A 168 7.61 3.60 -24.51
N ARG A 169 7.46 4.13 -25.73
CA ARG A 169 6.14 4.42 -26.33
C ARG A 169 5.34 3.14 -26.59
N ASP A 170 6.01 2.09 -27.07
CA ASP A 170 5.41 0.78 -27.32
C ASP A 170 4.94 0.16 -26.01
N LEU A 171 5.76 0.24 -24.95
CA LEU A 171 5.38 -0.21 -23.61
C LEU A 171 4.14 0.52 -23.09
N VAL A 172 4.11 1.85 -23.16
CA VAL A 172 2.94 2.64 -22.73
C VAL A 172 1.70 2.25 -23.55
N SER A 173 1.84 2.10 -24.86
CA SER A 173 0.74 1.72 -25.75
C SER A 173 0.19 0.32 -25.41
N ALA A 174 1.07 -0.65 -25.18
CA ALA A 174 0.69 -2.01 -24.79
C ALA A 174 0.01 -2.05 -23.41
N GLU A 175 0.48 -1.26 -22.44
CA GLU A 175 -0.14 -1.14 -21.12
C GLU A 175 -1.53 -0.50 -21.20
N VAL A 176 -1.71 0.52 -22.06
CA VAL A 176 -3.02 1.12 -22.33
C VAL A 176 -3.96 0.10 -22.97
N GLU A 177 -3.52 -0.65 -23.98
CA GLU A 177 -4.33 -1.69 -24.62
C GLU A 177 -4.75 -2.78 -23.63
N ALA A 178 -3.81 -3.26 -22.81
CA ALA A 178 -4.10 -4.26 -21.80
C ALA A 178 -5.09 -3.74 -20.73
N ALA A 179 -4.98 -2.46 -20.32
CA ALA A 179 -5.95 -1.84 -19.43
C ALA A 179 -7.33 -1.71 -20.08
N GLN A 180 -7.39 -1.38 -21.39
CA GLN A 180 -8.64 -1.39 -22.12
C GLN A 180 -9.26 -2.79 -22.13
N ASN A 181 -8.50 -3.84 -22.42
CA ASN A 181 -9.03 -5.22 -22.41
C ASN A 181 -9.55 -5.63 -21.02
N GLN A 182 -8.79 -5.36 -19.96
CA GLN A 182 -9.25 -5.60 -18.58
C GLN A 182 -10.51 -4.80 -18.23
N LEU A 183 -10.63 -3.57 -18.72
CA LEU A 183 -11.85 -2.78 -18.53
C LEU A 183 -13.05 -3.41 -19.23
N ALA A 184 -12.91 -4.02 -20.41
CA ALA A 184 -14.00 -4.77 -21.04
C ALA A 184 -14.46 -5.96 -20.16
N ASP A 185 -13.50 -6.70 -19.59
CA ASP A 185 -13.79 -7.82 -18.69
C ASP A 185 -14.54 -7.34 -17.44
N LEU A 186 -14.10 -6.23 -16.83
CA LEU A 186 -14.75 -5.63 -15.66
C LEU A 186 -16.14 -5.08 -15.97
N LEU A 187 -16.32 -4.58 -17.18
CA LEU A 187 -17.62 -4.14 -17.66
C LEU A 187 -18.51 -5.34 -18.04
N LEU A 188 -18.02 -6.58 -17.98
CA LEU A 188 -18.72 -7.82 -18.33
C LEU A 188 -19.17 -7.85 -19.80
N VAL A 189 -18.33 -7.31 -20.69
CA VAL A 189 -18.60 -7.33 -22.14
C VAL A 189 -18.36 -8.75 -22.68
N PRO A 190 -19.31 -9.36 -23.42
CA PRO A 190 -19.08 -10.67 -24.04
C PRO A 190 -17.91 -10.62 -25.04
N PRO A 191 -17.13 -11.71 -25.20
CA PRO A 191 -15.95 -11.72 -26.08
C PRO A 191 -16.25 -11.33 -27.52
N ASP A 192 -17.41 -11.73 -28.04
CA ASP A 192 -17.80 -11.51 -29.44
C ASP A 192 -18.62 -10.22 -29.65
N THR A 193 -18.66 -9.33 -28.65
CA THR A 193 -19.45 -8.10 -28.73
C THR A 193 -18.59 -6.87 -28.52
N GLU A 194 -18.69 -5.90 -29.42
CA GLU A 194 -17.99 -4.64 -29.21
C GLU A 194 -18.55 -3.87 -27.99
N ARG A 195 -17.64 -3.31 -27.18
CA ARG A 195 -17.98 -2.54 -25.97
C ARG A 195 -19.02 -1.46 -26.22
N LYS A 196 -18.98 -0.78 -27.37
CA LYS A 196 -19.88 0.32 -27.75
C LYS A 196 -21.36 -0.08 -27.79
N HIS A 197 -21.66 -1.35 -28.03
CA HIS A 197 -23.04 -1.86 -28.09
C HIS A 197 -23.63 -2.15 -26.72
N ILE A 198 -22.79 -2.20 -25.69
CA ILE A 198 -23.14 -2.65 -24.36
C ILE A 198 -23.00 -1.53 -23.34
N VAL A 199 -21.87 -0.81 -23.40
CA VAL A 199 -21.49 0.20 -22.42
C VAL A 199 -21.96 1.57 -22.92
N PRO A 200 -22.71 2.32 -22.10
CA PRO A 200 -23.12 3.68 -22.43
C PRO A 200 -21.91 4.53 -22.81
N GLN A 201 -22.00 5.19 -23.98
CA GLN A 201 -20.95 6.09 -24.43
C GLN A 201 -21.14 7.43 -23.75
N VAL A 202 -20.16 7.82 -22.93
CA VAL A 202 -20.16 9.11 -22.24
C VAL A 202 -19.03 9.95 -22.79
N SER A 203 -19.37 11.12 -23.33
CA SER A 203 -18.35 12.11 -23.69
C SER A 203 -17.86 12.78 -22.43
N LEU A 204 -16.59 12.61 -22.07
CA LEU A 204 -16.01 13.32 -20.91
C LEU A 204 -16.08 14.84 -21.09
N ARG A 205 -16.13 15.34 -22.32
CA ARG A 205 -16.27 16.79 -22.60
C ARG A 205 -17.63 17.36 -22.20
N SER A 206 -18.67 16.53 -22.13
CA SER A 206 -20.00 16.95 -21.68
C SER A 206 -20.21 16.75 -20.18
N VAL A 207 -19.26 16.10 -19.49
CA VAL A 207 -19.34 15.92 -18.04
C VAL A 207 -18.96 17.22 -17.36
N VAL A 208 -19.88 17.72 -16.55
CA VAL A 208 -19.66 18.90 -15.71
C VAL A 208 -19.33 18.43 -14.30
N ASP A 209 -18.31 19.02 -13.69
CA ASP A 209 -17.95 18.75 -12.30
C ASP A 209 -17.86 20.04 -11.50
N ASP A 210 -18.21 19.98 -10.21
CA ASP A 210 -18.08 21.08 -9.26
C ASP A 210 -17.12 20.65 -8.13
N PRO A 211 -15.85 21.08 -8.18
CA PRO A 211 -14.87 20.80 -7.13
C PRO A 211 -15.17 21.47 -5.78
N SER A 212 -16.00 22.53 -5.79
CA SER A 212 -16.33 23.29 -4.59
C SER A 212 -17.36 22.60 -3.70
N GLU A 213 -18.19 21.72 -4.29
CA GLU A 213 -19.25 20.99 -3.60
C GLU A 213 -18.70 19.92 -2.65
N GLY A 214 -19.05 20.10 -1.37
CA GLY A 214 -18.56 19.35 -0.23
C GLY A 214 -19.54 18.31 0.31
N ALA A 215 -20.73 18.16 -0.28
CA ALA A 215 -21.74 17.24 0.20
C ALA A 215 -21.19 15.79 0.37
N PRO A 216 -21.56 15.08 1.45
CA PRO A 216 -21.13 13.70 1.66
C PRO A 216 -21.54 12.78 0.50
N GLY A 217 -20.60 12.00 -0.02
CA GLY A 217 -20.82 11.12 -1.18
C GLY A 217 -20.90 11.83 -2.53
N TRP A 218 -20.61 13.13 -2.60
CA TRP A 218 -20.64 13.89 -3.85
C TRP A 218 -19.50 13.51 -4.81
N ASN A 219 -19.83 13.42 -6.09
CA ASN A 219 -18.93 13.28 -7.23
C ASN A 219 -19.64 13.80 -8.50
N PHE A 220 -18.95 13.85 -9.64
CA PHE A 220 -19.53 14.35 -10.89
C PHE A 220 -20.82 13.63 -11.32
N THR A 221 -21.06 12.37 -10.92
CA THR A 221 -22.32 11.67 -11.22
C THR A 221 -23.54 12.22 -10.46
N CYS A 222 -23.33 13.04 -9.43
CA CYS A 222 -24.39 13.78 -8.73
C CYS A 222 -24.81 15.07 -9.44
N HIS A 223 -23.98 15.59 -10.34
CA HIS A 223 -24.18 16.93 -10.88
C HIS A 223 -25.49 16.99 -11.68
N PRO A 224 -26.36 18.01 -11.47
CA PRO A 224 -27.67 18.09 -12.12
C PRO A 224 -27.60 18.06 -13.65
N GLN A 225 -26.57 18.67 -14.24
CA GLN A 225 -26.39 18.70 -15.70
C GLN A 225 -25.89 17.37 -16.30
N ASN A 226 -25.45 16.42 -15.48
CA ASN A 226 -24.97 15.12 -15.94
C ASN A 226 -26.10 14.08 -15.96
N GLU A 227 -27.24 14.43 -16.57
CA GLU A 227 -28.44 13.57 -16.61
C GLU A 227 -28.15 12.18 -17.19
N VAL A 228 -27.27 12.09 -18.19
CA VAL A 228 -26.83 10.83 -18.83
C VAL A 228 -26.13 9.88 -17.85
N LEU A 229 -25.58 10.41 -16.74
CA LEU A 229 -24.91 9.61 -15.71
C LEU A 229 -25.85 9.24 -14.55
N HIS A 230 -27.02 9.85 -14.46
CA HIS A 230 -27.97 9.56 -13.39
C HIS A 230 -28.49 8.12 -13.53
N GLY A 231 -28.61 7.41 -12.41
CA GLY A 231 -29.00 6.00 -12.39
C GLY A 231 -27.86 5.00 -12.72
N HIS A 232 -26.73 5.45 -13.28
CA HIS A 232 -25.64 4.55 -13.65
C HIS A 232 -24.71 4.14 -12.49
N ARG A 233 -24.96 4.61 -11.25
CA ARG A 233 -24.15 4.24 -10.07
C ARG A 233 -24.16 2.74 -9.76
N ARG A 234 -25.24 2.06 -10.13
CA ARG A 234 -25.41 0.61 -9.94
C ARG A 234 -25.39 -0.14 -11.26
N TRP A 235 -24.90 0.48 -12.33
CA TRP A 235 -25.03 -0.06 -13.69
C TRP A 235 -24.53 -1.50 -13.84
N ILE A 236 -23.38 -1.85 -13.24
CA ILE A 236 -22.87 -3.25 -13.26
C ILE A 236 -23.83 -4.20 -12.55
N LEU A 237 -24.33 -3.81 -11.37
CA LEU A 237 -25.28 -4.60 -10.60
C LEU A 237 -26.59 -4.77 -11.36
N ASP A 238 -27.15 -3.68 -11.89
CA ASP A 238 -28.39 -3.69 -12.67
C ASP A 238 -28.23 -4.56 -13.92
N ARG A 239 -27.06 -4.53 -14.55
CA ARG A 239 -26.74 -5.39 -15.68
C ARG A 239 -26.69 -6.86 -15.29
N ILE A 240 -26.01 -7.21 -14.19
CA ILE A 240 -25.99 -8.59 -13.68
C ILE A 240 -27.42 -9.07 -13.41
N LEU A 241 -28.29 -8.21 -12.85
CA LEU A 241 -29.68 -8.54 -12.54
C LEU A 241 -30.58 -8.66 -13.78
N LYS A 242 -30.30 -7.89 -14.84
CA LYS A 242 -31.09 -7.88 -16.08
C LYS A 242 -30.74 -9.03 -17.01
N GLU A 243 -29.46 -9.34 -17.16
CA GLU A 243 -28.96 -10.32 -18.13
C GLU A 243 -29.01 -11.75 -17.58
N ALA A 244 -29.79 -12.63 -18.22
CA ALA A 244 -30.01 -13.99 -17.73
C ALA A 244 -28.73 -14.83 -17.61
N PHE A 245 -27.76 -14.64 -18.53
CA PHE A 245 -26.50 -15.38 -18.48
C PHE A 245 -25.60 -14.91 -17.32
N LEU A 246 -25.59 -13.60 -17.02
CA LEU A 246 -24.84 -13.07 -15.87
C LEU A 246 -25.47 -13.49 -14.56
N ARG A 247 -26.82 -13.51 -14.47
CA ARG A 247 -27.48 -14.03 -13.27
C ARG A 247 -27.07 -15.47 -12.96
N ARG A 248 -27.04 -16.34 -13.96
CA ARG A 248 -26.63 -17.75 -13.79
C ARG A 248 -25.16 -17.92 -13.34
N ASP A 249 -24.30 -16.97 -13.70
CA ASP A 249 -22.88 -17.01 -13.33
C ASP A 249 -22.62 -16.42 -11.93
N PHE A 250 -23.33 -15.35 -11.58
CA PHE A 250 -23.14 -14.60 -10.33
C PHE A 250 -24.01 -15.07 -9.16
N PHE A 251 -25.12 -15.78 -9.40
CA PHE A 251 -25.97 -16.34 -8.35
C PHE A 251 -25.88 -17.87 -8.29
N ASP A 252 -25.78 -18.40 -7.07
CA ASP A 252 -25.99 -19.83 -6.81
C ASP A 252 -27.48 -20.18 -6.81
N ASN A 253 -28.31 -19.23 -6.35
CA ASN A 253 -29.76 -19.34 -6.40
C ASN A 253 -30.37 -17.95 -6.65
N GLU A 254 -30.93 -17.76 -7.84
CA GLU A 254 -31.57 -16.50 -8.26
C GLU A 254 -32.78 -16.15 -7.39
N SER A 255 -33.55 -17.15 -6.94
CA SER A 255 -34.79 -16.93 -6.17
C SER A 255 -34.53 -16.48 -4.73
N THR A 256 -33.40 -16.87 -4.14
CA THR A 256 -32.99 -16.45 -2.79
C THR A 256 -32.02 -15.27 -2.82
N GLY A 257 -31.57 -14.83 -3.99
CA GLY A 257 -30.56 -13.78 -4.13
C GLY A 257 -29.18 -14.17 -3.60
N LYS A 258 -28.89 -15.47 -3.47
CA LYS A 258 -27.60 -15.95 -2.94
C LYS A 258 -26.51 -15.84 -3.99
N TRP A 259 -25.55 -14.94 -3.76
CA TRP A 259 -24.38 -14.75 -4.60
C TRP A 259 -23.44 -15.96 -4.60
N ARG A 260 -22.89 -16.27 -5.77
CA ARG A 260 -21.77 -17.19 -5.92
C ARG A 260 -20.48 -16.48 -5.51
N LEU A 261 -20.05 -16.71 -4.27
CA LEU A 261 -18.90 -16.02 -3.68
C LEU A 261 -17.60 -16.20 -4.49
N GLN A 262 -17.42 -17.33 -5.15
CA GLN A 262 -16.25 -17.56 -6.00
C GLN A 262 -16.20 -16.63 -7.21
N THR A 263 -17.33 -16.44 -7.90
CA THR A 263 -17.43 -15.53 -9.06
C THR A 263 -17.25 -14.08 -8.63
N VAL A 264 -17.89 -13.69 -7.51
CA VAL A 264 -17.74 -12.35 -6.94
C VAL A 264 -16.29 -12.11 -6.50
N GLY A 265 -15.66 -13.06 -5.83
CA GLY A 265 -14.25 -12.99 -5.43
C GLY A 265 -13.33 -12.84 -6.64
N ARG A 266 -13.54 -13.62 -7.70
CA ARG A 266 -12.80 -13.48 -8.97
C ARG A 266 -12.97 -12.09 -9.57
N TYR A 267 -14.21 -11.58 -9.62
CA TYR A 267 -14.49 -10.24 -10.12
C TYR A 267 -13.75 -9.16 -9.33
N LEU A 268 -13.79 -9.22 -7.99
CA LEU A 268 -13.08 -8.27 -7.13
C LEU A 268 -11.55 -8.35 -7.28
N SER A 269 -10.99 -9.55 -7.47
CA SER A 269 -9.58 -9.71 -7.80
C SER A 269 -9.22 -9.08 -9.15
N THR A 270 -10.09 -9.21 -10.16
CA THR A 270 -9.90 -8.51 -11.45
C THR A 270 -10.00 -6.99 -11.29
N VAL A 271 -10.88 -6.49 -10.41
CA VAL A 271 -10.97 -5.05 -10.10
C VAL A 271 -9.65 -4.55 -9.51
N ASN A 272 -9.09 -5.26 -8.53
CA ASN A 272 -7.81 -4.89 -7.93
C ASN A 272 -6.67 -4.90 -8.96
N ALA A 273 -6.58 -5.94 -9.79
CA ALA A 273 -5.57 -6.02 -10.84
C ALA A 273 -5.68 -4.89 -11.88
N PHE A 274 -6.91 -4.48 -12.23
CA PHE A 274 -7.14 -3.34 -13.11
C PHE A 274 -6.75 -2.03 -12.43
N LEU A 275 -7.09 -1.84 -11.15
CA LEU A 275 -6.72 -0.64 -10.39
C LEU A 275 -5.20 -0.51 -10.26
N GLU A 276 -4.45 -1.60 -10.06
CA GLU A 276 -2.98 -1.60 -10.07
C GLU A 276 -2.41 -1.17 -11.43
N ARG A 277 -2.97 -1.65 -12.53
CA ARG A 277 -2.56 -1.22 -13.88
C ARG A 277 -2.93 0.24 -14.15
N LEU A 278 -4.12 0.66 -13.74
CA LEU A 278 -4.56 2.05 -13.86
C LEU A 278 -3.66 2.98 -13.05
N LEU A 279 -3.24 2.56 -11.86
CA LEU A 279 -2.28 3.26 -11.00
C LEU A 279 -0.96 3.53 -11.76
N LEU A 280 -0.41 2.49 -12.39
CA LEU A 280 0.78 2.59 -13.24
C LEU A 280 0.56 3.56 -14.40
N LEU A 281 -0.56 3.42 -15.13
CA LEU A 281 -0.87 4.27 -16.27
C LEU A 281 -1.01 5.74 -15.89
N VAL A 282 -1.73 6.05 -14.81
CA VAL A 282 -1.85 7.42 -14.29
C VAL A 282 -0.47 7.99 -13.92
N HIS A 283 0.41 7.15 -13.35
CA HIS A 283 1.76 7.58 -12.98
C HIS A 283 2.65 7.87 -14.19
N ILE A 284 2.66 7.02 -15.21
CA ILE A 284 3.57 7.15 -16.36
C ILE A 284 3.05 8.09 -17.46
N THR A 285 1.73 8.27 -17.56
CA THR A 285 1.11 9.14 -18.56
C THR A 285 0.67 10.50 -18.01
N GLY A 286 0.63 10.66 -16.68
CA GLY A 286 0.35 11.93 -16.03
C GLY A 286 1.48 12.94 -16.26
N GLY A 287 1.15 14.18 -16.63
CA GLY A 287 2.15 15.21 -16.90
C GLY A 287 3.05 15.54 -15.69
N GLN A 288 2.51 15.42 -14.47
CA GLN A 288 3.26 15.44 -13.22
C GLN A 288 2.90 14.19 -12.40
N PRO A 289 3.82 13.22 -12.23
CA PRO A 289 3.51 12.01 -11.48
C PRO A 289 3.23 12.36 -10.01
N ALA A 290 2.06 11.96 -9.52
CA ALA A 290 1.71 12.05 -8.10
C ALA A 290 2.70 11.23 -7.26
N ARG A 291 3.00 11.72 -6.05
CA ARG A 291 3.82 10.94 -5.10
C ARG A 291 3.07 9.66 -4.74
N GLY A 292 3.77 8.57 -4.43
CA GLY A 292 3.13 7.28 -4.14
C GLY A 292 2.01 7.35 -3.09
N THR A 293 2.15 8.20 -2.06
CA THR A 293 1.12 8.43 -1.04
C THR A 293 -0.11 9.19 -1.57
N GLU A 294 0.06 10.06 -2.56
CA GLU A 294 -1.04 10.80 -3.19
C GLU A 294 -1.82 9.89 -4.15
N LEU A 295 -1.10 9.03 -4.87
CA LEU A 295 -1.67 8.10 -5.84
C LEU A 295 -2.48 6.97 -5.18
N LEU A 296 -2.07 6.51 -3.99
CA LEU A 296 -2.78 5.48 -3.23
C LEU A 296 -3.98 6.02 -2.43
N CYS A 297 -4.08 7.34 -2.26
CA CYS A 297 -5.18 8.00 -1.55
C CYS A 297 -6.16 8.70 -2.51
N ILE A 298 -6.23 8.25 -3.77
CA ILE A 298 -7.17 8.79 -4.74
C ILE A 298 -8.61 8.46 -4.32
N GLN A 299 -9.41 9.51 -4.16
CA GLN A 299 -10.83 9.39 -3.84
C GLN A 299 -11.66 9.96 -4.99
N HIS A 300 -12.61 9.16 -5.49
CA HIS A 300 -13.52 9.58 -6.56
C HIS A 300 -14.79 10.26 -6.04
N SER A 301 -15.12 10.11 -4.75
CA SER A 301 -16.27 10.72 -4.10
C SER A 301 -15.92 11.24 -2.71
N ASN A 302 -16.63 12.28 -2.27
CA ASN A 302 -16.45 12.83 -0.93
C ASN A 302 -16.82 11.73 0.10
N PRO A 303 -16.03 11.57 1.18
CA PRO A 303 -16.36 10.64 2.27
C PRO A 303 -17.76 10.88 2.83
N ARG A 304 -18.49 9.80 3.11
CA ARG A 304 -19.88 9.87 3.59
C ARG A 304 -20.00 10.22 5.07
N ASP A 305 -18.99 9.87 5.84
CA ASP A 305 -18.88 10.14 7.28
C ASP A 305 -18.41 11.57 7.58
N GLY A 306 -18.12 12.37 6.55
CA GLY A 306 -17.55 13.71 6.68
C GLY A 306 -16.11 13.73 7.18
N SER A 307 -15.49 12.55 7.37
CA SER A 307 -14.11 12.40 7.82
C SER A 307 -13.21 12.08 6.63
N GLY A 308 -12.05 12.72 6.50
CA GLY A 308 -11.08 12.37 5.46
C GLY A 308 -11.00 13.29 4.24
N GLY A 309 -11.40 14.56 4.36
CA GLY A 309 -11.19 15.57 3.31
C GLY A 309 -12.19 15.48 2.15
N ARG A 310 -11.92 16.21 1.07
CA ARG A 310 -12.73 16.19 -0.16
C ARG A 310 -12.18 15.14 -1.13
N ARG A 311 -12.98 14.76 -2.13
CA ARG A 311 -12.50 13.91 -3.24
C ARG A 311 -11.31 14.57 -3.95
N ASN A 312 -10.53 13.73 -4.63
CA ASN A 312 -9.30 14.16 -5.30
C ASN A 312 -9.36 13.97 -6.80
N ILE A 313 -10.43 13.38 -7.36
CA ILE A 313 -10.66 13.25 -8.79
C ILE A 313 -11.69 14.29 -9.23
N PHE A 314 -11.37 14.99 -10.31
CA PHE A 314 -12.25 15.96 -10.95
C PHE A 314 -12.28 15.76 -12.46
N VAL A 315 -13.36 16.21 -13.10
CA VAL A 315 -13.47 16.22 -14.56
C VAL A 315 -13.60 17.67 -15.05
N GLU A 316 -12.72 18.09 -15.95
CA GLU A 316 -12.73 19.43 -16.52
C GLU A 316 -12.39 19.38 -18.00
N ASN A 317 -13.24 19.94 -18.86
CA ASN A 317 -13.02 20.04 -20.31
C ASN A 317 -12.68 18.71 -21.01
N GLY A 318 -13.20 17.59 -20.49
CA GLY A 318 -12.92 16.24 -20.99
C GLY A 318 -11.63 15.60 -20.49
N LEU A 319 -10.94 16.25 -19.56
CA LEU A 319 -9.78 15.70 -18.85
C LEU A 319 -10.19 15.21 -17.46
N VAL A 320 -9.57 14.11 -17.02
CA VAL A 320 -9.67 13.64 -15.64
C VAL A 320 -8.44 14.15 -14.90
N LEU A 321 -8.68 15.00 -13.91
CA LEU A 321 -7.67 15.63 -13.09
C LEU A 321 -7.64 14.94 -11.73
N HIS A 322 -6.45 14.83 -11.15
CA HIS A 322 -6.33 14.50 -9.74
C HIS A 322 -5.51 15.56 -9.00
N THR A 323 -5.98 15.96 -7.83
CA THR A 323 -5.30 16.99 -7.03
C THR A 323 -4.66 16.38 -5.79
N LYS A 324 -3.56 16.98 -5.37
CA LYS A 324 -2.88 16.67 -4.12
C LYS A 324 -3.74 17.06 -2.92
N ILE A 325 -3.97 16.13 -1.99
CA ILE A 325 -4.40 16.50 -0.64
C ILE A 325 -3.18 17.17 0.01
N ASN A 326 -3.21 18.50 0.13
CA ASN A 326 -2.33 19.16 1.09
C ASN A 326 -2.91 18.87 2.48
N SER A 327 -2.37 17.84 3.14
CA SER A 327 -2.50 17.72 4.59
C SER A 327 -1.76 18.92 5.19
N THR A 328 -2.50 20.00 5.47
CA THR A 328 -2.08 21.04 6.41
C THR A 328 -2.04 20.45 7.81
#